data_AF-A0A969AMV3-F1
#
_entry.id   AF-A0A969AMV3-F1
#
_cell.length_a   1.000
_cell.length_b   1.000
_cell.length_c   1.000
_cell.angle_alpha   90.00
_cell.angle_beta   90.00
_cell.angle_gamma   90.00
#
_symmetry.space_group_name_H-M   'P 1'
#
loop_
_entity.id
_entity.type
_entity.pdbx_description
1 polymer ?
#
loop_
_entity_poly.entity_id
_entity_poly.type
_entity_poly.pdbx_seq_one_letter_code
_entity_poly.pdbx_strand_id
1 'polypeptide(L)'
;MKNAVENKIKFIVYDFLGKEKAYYVVDKVSLESLKLLSNSATKIEEPLGIDYSYQVFLSESPRKIKCTAGILKFDDLQLEDTGIIYKYKQINQETYAQLEIPVVQNHQAVYAFVKANLVEGNLNFAKYTLLSTCNKNLIARHRKALTKEQLVKFESDVELAIFDAEEIRRSQFIDMGTNKRISLLELINILSEHRHHIIINLKDLRDNYQYKSVKNLRGSRDINGNLVEPWLMTEYIDDGEYVRMGCFEMNRNTATINMLITRKVKLIKIEDKTPIIEIAGLLANDLKSYNSYTIVSDGEVNVKSLKVKISSKKTFDVLKQKGVIADETFNFRCCYTIDLNLPLVPLDGKYSNIDGLFEQIAEIKILASIISAHLKEESDTFVPEQLDELKKHYLSQHLYLNFPITKAKNTIDSRVRYKIDIGNKDILNLGKLYSANKFLERRYEVYDTETGEIFSNPRFAMTLRKNIAVRQKSLSSRIKITKVDELMKPIFDDFLGIQHNGKVASILEKVEGVKNKEYYPIPIIKLGKQERITALTALKIQLDEYVENIYRDKISPLVFYIGSTGLLPDGMEGKAMNAIQLAEKYPNLHFSKDEEEGLFFELGESIIGVYEKVEYYSRKELVEAK
;
A
#
# COMPACT_ATOMS: atom_id res chain seq x y z
N MET A 1 3.42 57.14 -7.75
CA MET A 1 3.82 55.85 -8.38
C MET A 1 4.62 54.90 -7.48
N LYS A 2 4.86 55.20 -6.18
CA LYS A 2 5.56 54.28 -5.23
C LYS A 2 4.66 53.44 -4.31
N ASN A 3 3.33 53.63 -4.33
CA ASN A 3 2.38 52.91 -3.44
C ASN A 3 1.62 51.75 -4.09
N ALA A 4 1.93 51.37 -5.34
CA ALA A 4 1.24 50.28 -6.03
C ALA A 4 1.88 48.88 -5.81
N VAL A 5 3.05 48.82 -5.16
CA VAL A 5 3.88 47.61 -5.04
C VAL A 5 3.58 46.79 -3.76
N GLU A 6 2.89 47.35 -2.76
CA GLU A 6 2.62 46.65 -1.49
C GLU A 6 1.44 45.67 -1.54
N ASN A 7 0.54 45.78 -2.53
CA ASN A 7 -0.71 45.03 -2.56
C ASN A 7 -0.75 43.86 -3.54
N LYS A 8 0.34 43.62 -4.30
CA LYS A 8 0.41 42.51 -5.26
C LYS A 8 1.74 41.77 -5.14
N ILE A 9 1.65 40.44 -5.15
CA ILE A 9 2.83 39.56 -5.27
C ILE A 9 2.56 38.51 -6.34
N LYS A 10 3.61 37.84 -6.80
CA LYS A 10 3.48 36.65 -7.65
C LYS A 10 4.35 35.51 -7.14
N PHE A 11 3.94 34.27 -7.36
CA PHE A 11 4.69 33.07 -6.96
C PHE A 11 4.49 31.91 -7.93
N ILE A 12 5.38 30.93 -7.86
CA ILE A 12 5.37 29.73 -8.73
C ILE A 12 5.17 28.52 -7.83
N VAL A 13 4.28 27.62 -8.23
CA VAL A 13 4.15 26.31 -7.61
C VAL A 13 5.07 25.33 -8.35
N TYR A 14 5.98 24.69 -7.63
CA TYR A 14 6.86 23.64 -8.10
C TYR A 14 6.38 22.26 -7.63
N ASP A 15 6.57 21.25 -8.47
CA ASP A 15 6.43 19.85 -8.04
C ASP A 15 7.68 19.35 -7.29
N PHE A 16 7.63 18.10 -6.86
CA PHE A 16 8.75 17.48 -6.12
C PHE A 16 10.00 17.25 -6.99
N LEU A 17 9.91 17.40 -8.32
CA LEU A 17 11.05 17.40 -9.24
C LEU A 17 11.65 18.80 -9.45
N GLY A 18 11.06 19.84 -8.85
CA GLY A 18 11.43 21.22 -9.08
C GLY A 18 10.92 21.78 -10.42
N LYS A 19 9.97 21.11 -11.08
CA LYS A 19 9.35 21.62 -12.31
C LYS A 19 8.22 22.57 -11.97
N GLU A 20 8.13 23.65 -12.74
CA GLU A 20 7.06 24.66 -12.63
C GLU A 20 5.71 24.03 -13.01
N LYS A 21 4.74 24.05 -12.09
CA LYS A 21 3.38 23.51 -12.27
C LYS A 21 2.35 24.57 -12.53
N ALA A 22 2.44 25.69 -11.82
CA ALA A 22 1.46 26.77 -11.91
C ALA A 22 2.06 28.11 -11.49
N TYR A 23 1.49 29.19 -12.01
CA TYR A 23 1.92 30.56 -11.77
C TYR A 23 0.75 31.35 -11.21
N TYR A 24 0.98 32.08 -10.13
CA TYR A 24 -0.08 32.85 -9.46
C TYR A 24 0.32 34.29 -9.26
N VAL A 25 -0.66 35.17 -9.44
CA VAL A 25 -0.67 36.54 -8.92
C VAL A 25 -1.64 36.58 -7.75
N VAL A 26 -1.23 37.26 -6.68
CA VAL A 26 -2.04 37.45 -5.48
C VAL A 26 -2.28 38.92 -5.27
N ASP A 27 -3.55 39.28 -5.15
CA ASP A 27 -3.97 40.62 -4.76
C ASP A 27 -4.35 40.63 -3.28
N LYS A 28 -3.83 41.61 -2.55
CA LYS A 28 -4.07 41.83 -1.13
C LYS A 28 -5.11 42.96 -0.95
N VAL A 29 -6.17 42.68 -0.22
CA VAL A 29 -7.22 43.65 0.16
C VAL A 29 -7.34 43.68 1.67
N SER A 30 -7.15 44.84 2.28
CA SER A 30 -7.33 45.04 3.73
C SER A 30 -8.80 45.09 4.10
N LEU A 31 -9.20 44.48 5.22
CA LEU A 31 -10.57 44.50 5.72
C LEU A 31 -11.07 45.93 6.01
N GLU A 32 -10.19 46.81 6.46
CA GLU A 32 -10.47 48.21 6.76
C GLU A 32 -10.96 48.96 5.52
N SER A 33 -10.31 48.71 4.38
CA SER A 33 -10.73 49.25 3.08
C SER A 33 -12.14 48.77 2.69
N LEU A 34 -12.49 47.53 3.02
CA LEU A 34 -13.83 46.98 2.72
C LEU A 34 -14.90 47.54 3.65
N LYS A 35 -14.60 47.68 4.96
CA LYS A 35 -15.49 48.33 5.93
C LYS A 35 -15.85 49.76 5.52
N LEU A 36 -14.90 50.50 4.94
CA LEU A 36 -15.11 51.85 4.39
C LEU A 36 -16.02 51.86 3.15
N LEU A 37 -15.95 50.83 2.31
CA LEU A 37 -16.70 50.75 1.06
C LEU A 37 -18.12 50.21 1.24
N SER A 38 -18.33 49.31 2.21
CA SER A 38 -19.61 48.61 2.41
C SER A 38 -20.65 49.38 3.22
N ASN A 39 -20.28 50.51 3.85
CA ASN A 39 -21.10 51.23 4.85
C ASN A 39 -21.65 50.32 5.98
N SER A 40 -21.05 49.13 6.18
CA SER A 40 -21.47 48.10 7.13
C SER A 40 -20.24 47.49 7.77
N ALA A 41 -20.08 47.71 9.08
CA ALA A 41 -18.90 47.27 9.82
C ALA A 41 -18.93 45.79 10.25
N THR A 42 -20.10 45.15 10.26
CA THR A 42 -20.32 43.82 10.85
C THR A 42 -20.73 42.75 9.84
N LYS A 43 -21.21 43.16 8.66
CA LYS A 43 -21.53 42.27 7.54
C LYS A 43 -20.82 42.69 6.28
N ILE A 44 -19.97 41.81 5.77
CA ILE A 44 -19.20 42.01 4.54
C ILE A 44 -19.43 40.80 3.65
N GLU A 45 -19.84 41.06 2.41
CA GLU A 45 -19.87 40.08 1.34
C GLU A 45 -18.89 40.53 0.26
N GLU A 46 -17.81 39.77 0.07
CA GLU A 46 -16.81 40.04 -0.95
C GLU A 46 -16.93 39.02 -2.08
N PRO A 47 -17.39 39.43 -3.29
CA PRO A 47 -17.46 38.52 -4.42
C PRO A 47 -16.06 38.18 -4.95
N LEU A 48 -15.92 36.96 -5.45
CA LEU A 48 -14.74 36.56 -6.22
C LEU A 48 -14.90 37.09 -7.65
N GLY A 49 -13.94 37.90 -8.11
CA GLY A 49 -13.93 38.35 -9.50
C GLY A 49 -13.74 37.18 -10.46
N ILE A 50 -14.31 37.27 -11.66
CA ILE A 50 -14.32 36.20 -12.68
C ILE A 50 -12.91 35.68 -13.01
N ASP A 51 -11.92 36.55 -12.91
CA ASP A 51 -10.52 36.26 -13.21
C ASP A 51 -9.76 35.55 -12.09
N TYR A 52 -10.36 35.37 -10.90
CA TYR A 52 -9.70 34.76 -9.74
C TYR A 52 -10.22 33.34 -9.53
N SER A 53 -9.31 32.44 -9.19
CA SER A 53 -9.63 31.04 -8.91
C SER A 53 -10.04 30.81 -7.46
N TYR A 54 -9.61 31.68 -6.54
CA TYR A 54 -9.84 31.49 -5.11
C TYR A 54 -9.64 32.78 -4.31
N GLN A 55 -10.27 32.89 -3.14
CA GLN A 55 -9.96 33.92 -2.14
C GLN A 55 -9.88 33.36 -0.72
N VAL A 56 -8.98 33.93 0.08
CA VAL A 56 -8.75 33.56 1.47
C VAL A 56 -8.78 34.81 2.33
N PHE A 57 -9.62 34.81 3.34
CA PHE A 57 -9.61 35.82 4.39
C PHE A 57 -8.89 35.30 5.63
N LEU A 58 -8.03 36.16 6.16
CA LEU A 58 -7.34 36.01 7.42
C LEU A 58 -7.81 37.11 8.36
N SER A 59 -8.38 36.72 9.49
CA SER A 59 -8.72 37.63 10.56
C SER A 59 -7.60 37.59 11.60
N GLU A 60 -6.94 38.71 11.86
CA GLU A 60 -5.73 38.75 12.68
C GLU A 60 -6.05 38.58 14.16
N SER A 61 -7.04 39.32 14.67
CA SER A 61 -7.43 39.32 16.09
C SER A 61 -7.96 37.96 16.58
N PRO A 62 -8.99 37.34 15.95
CA PRO A 62 -9.49 36.04 16.36
C PRO A 62 -8.72 34.86 15.73
N ARG A 63 -7.68 35.13 14.91
CA ARG A 63 -6.91 34.12 14.17
C ARG A 63 -7.77 33.15 13.37
N LYS A 64 -8.83 33.67 12.73
CA LYS A 64 -9.75 32.88 11.88
C LYS A 64 -9.31 32.91 10.43
N ILE A 65 -9.44 31.78 9.75
CA ILE A 65 -9.21 31.65 8.31
C ILE A 65 -10.49 31.21 7.64
N LYS A 66 -10.89 31.89 6.57
CA LYS A 66 -12.04 31.50 5.73
C LYS A 66 -11.61 31.44 4.28
N CYS A 67 -11.89 30.32 3.64
CA CYS A 67 -11.43 29.97 2.29
C CYS A 67 -12.67 29.74 1.40
N THR A 68 -12.68 30.27 0.17
CA THR A 68 -13.76 29.99 -0.78
C THR A 68 -13.37 30.27 -2.23
N ALA A 69 -13.95 29.49 -3.15
CA ALA A 69 -13.96 29.74 -4.59
C ALA A 69 -15.18 30.57 -5.05
N GLY A 70 -15.95 31.14 -4.11
CA GLY A 70 -17.17 31.90 -4.38
C GLY A 70 -17.26 33.18 -3.54
N ILE A 71 -18.48 33.58 -3.19
CA ILE A 71 -18.72 34.78 -2.37
C ILE A 71 -18.28 34.50 -0.94
N LEU A 72 -17.39 35.36 -0.44
CA LEU A 72 -16.87 35.29 0.90
C LEU A 72 -17.75 36.15 1.81
N LYS A 73 -18.43 35.51 2.77
CA LYS A 73 -19.44 36.14 3.64
C LYS A 73 -19.00 36.14 5.09
N PHE A 74 -19.23 37.25 5.79
CA PHE A 74 -19.05 37.37 7.24
C PHE A 74 -20.30 37.94 7.89
N ASP A 75 -20.74 37.29 8.95
CA ASP A 75 -21.89 37.73 9.76
C ASP A 75 -21.51 38.00 11.22
N ASP A 76 -20.26 37.71 11.62
CA ASP A 76 -19.78 37.69 13.01
C ASP A 76 -18.52 38.55 13.27
N LEU A 77 -18.20 39.51 12.40
CA LEU A 77 -17.04 40.40 12.59
C LEU A 77 -17.32 41.47 13.65
N GLN A 78 -16.39 41.64 14.59
CA GLN A 78 -16.37 42.76 15.52
C GLN A 78 -15.84 44.02 14.83
N LEU A 79 -16.19 45.19 15.38
CA LEU A 79 -15.77 46.49 14.86
C LEU A 79 -14.24 46.61 14.85
N GLU A 80 -13.60 46.13 15.90
CA GLU A 80 -12.16 46.10 16.13
C GLU A 80 -11.40 45.01 15.38
N ASP A 81 -12.09 44.08 14.71
CA ASP A 81 -11.41 43.03 13.95
C ASP A 81 -10.67 43.62 12.74
N THR A 82 -9.39 43.29 12.61
CA THR A 82 -8.55 43.55 11.44
C THR A 82 -8.39 42.27 10.62
N GLY A 83 -8.08 42.43 9.34
CA GLY A 83 -7.89 41.27 8.48
C GLY A 83 -7.45 41.58 7.07
N ILE A 84 -7.06 40.51 6.37
CA ILE A 84 -6.53 40.56 5.01
C ILE A 84 -7.27 39.54 4.16
N ILE A 85 -7.73 39.96 2.98
CA ILE A 85 -8.20 39.08 1.93
C ILE A 85 -7.10 38.95 0.87
N TYR A 86 -6.70 37.72 0.61
CA TYR A 86 -5.85 37.36 -0.52
C TYR A 86 -6.71 36.77 -1.64
N LYS A 87 -6.63 37.34 -2.84
CA LYS A 87 -7.30 36.84 -4.04
C LYS A 87 -6.27 36.26 -5.00
N TYR A 88 -6.45 35.01 -5.41
CA TYR A 88 -5.48 34.25 -6.20
C TYR A 88 -5.95 34.15 -7.64
N LYS A 89 -5.12 34.61 -8.56
CA LYS A 89 -5.33 34.51 -10.01
C LYS A 89 -4.25 33.62 -10.61
N GLN A 90 -4.66 32.48 -11.16
CA GLN A 90 -3.76 31.64 -11.95
C GLN A 90 -3.50 32.31 -13.31
N ILE A 91 -2.23 32.34 -13.72
CA ILE A 91 -1.81 32.89 -15.01
C ILE A 91 -0.89 31.89 -15.74
N ASN A 92 -0.65 32.13 -17.02
CA ASN A 92 0.33 31.36 -17.79
C ASN A 92 1.76 31.87 -17.56
N GLN A 93 2.75 31.07 -17.95
CA GLN A 93 4.18 31.37 -17.78
C GLN A 93 4.61 32.67 -18.48
N GLU A 94 4.10 32.90 -19.69
CA GLU A 94 4.43 34.09 -20.48
C GLU A 94 3.97 35.38 -19.78
N THR A 95 2.71 35.42 -19.34
CA THR A 95 2.16 36.53 -18.55
C THR A 95 2.95 36.71 -17.25
N TYR A 96 3.29 35.60 -16.58
CA TYR A 96 4.06 35.66 -15.35
C TYR A 96 5.43 36.32 -15.55
N ALA A 97 6.12 35.99 -16.63
CA ALA A 97 7.44 36.55 -16.96
C ALA A 97 7.37 38.05 -17.27
N GLN A 98 6.30 38.51 -17.92
CA GLN A 98 6.12 39.92 -18.31
C GLN A 98 5.68 40.84 -17.17
N LEU A 99 5.06 40.31 -16.11
CA LEU A 99 4.58 41.13 -14.98
C LEU A 99 5.72 41.64 -14.09
N GLU A 100 5.83 42.95 -13.94
CA GLU A 100 6.79 43.60 -13.03
C GLU A 100 6.26 43.68 -11.58
N ILE A 101 5.95 42.51 -10.99
CA ILE A 101 5.46 42.36 -9.61
C ILE A 101 6.45 41.50 -8.81
N PRO A 102 6.68 41.76 -7.50
CA PRO A 102 7.61 40.98 -6.69
C PRO A 102 7.32 39.48 -6.69
N VAL A 103 8.36 38.67 -6.94
CA VAL A 103 8.31 37.21 -6.79
C VAL A 103 8.54 36.86 -5.32
N VAL A 104 7.56 36.24 -4.67
CA VAL A 104 7.69 35.88 -3.25
C VAL A 104 7.18 34.46 -3.00
N GLN A 105 8.08 33.55 -2.65
CA GLN A 105 7.77 32.15 -2.39
C GLN A 105 7.47 31.84 -0.92
N ASN A 106 8.24 32.44 -0.01
CA ASN A 106 8.08 32.26 1.43
C ASN A 106 7.33 33.45 2.04
N HIS A 107 6.00 33.44 1.94
CA HIS A 107 5.13 34.55 2.35
C HIS A 107 3.81 34.05 2.94
N GLN A 108 3.20 34.84 3.83
CA GLN A 108 1.90 34.53 4.47
C GLN A 108 0.82 34.13 3.45
N ALA A 109 0.73 34.83 2.33
CA ALA A 109 -0.20 34.50 1.25
C ALA A 109 0.02 33.10 0.65
N VAL A 110 1.27 32.63 0.53
CA VAL A 110 1.53 31.29 -0.01
C VAL A 110 1.10 30.22 0.99
N TYR A 111 1.32 30.43 2.28
CA TYR A 111 0.81 29.54 3.34
C TYR A 111 -0.73 29.55 3.44
N ALA A 112 -1.36 30.72 3.29
CA ALA A 112 -2.81 30.83 3.20
C ALA A 112 -3.36 30.04 2.00
N PHE A 113 -2.63 30.01 0.89
CA PHE A 113 -2.97 29.19 -0.27
C PHE A 113 -2.76 27.68 -0.01
N VAL A 114 -1.75 27.28 0.77
CA VAL A 114 -1.61 25.88 1.25
C VAL A 114 -2.84 25.48 2.06
N LYS A 115 -3.24 26.29 3.05
CA LYS A 115 -4.40 26.02 3.90
C LYS A 115 -5.69 25.90 3.08
N ALA A 116 -5.91 26.80 2.13
CA ALA A 116 -7.05 26.73 1.22
C ALA A 116 -7.10 25.40 0.47
N ASN A 117 -5.99 24.96 -0.12
CA ASN A 117 -5.94 23.71 -0.85
C ASN A 117 -6.11 22.48 0.04
N LEU A 118 -5.67 22.51 1.30
CA LEU A 118 -5.95 21.44 2.27
C LEU A 118 -7.45 21.32 2.56
N VAL A 119 -8.12 22.45 2.84
CA VAL A 119 -9.56 22.49 3.14
C VAL A 119 -10.39 22.01 1.94
N GLU A 120 -9.97 22.33 0.71
CA GLU A 120 -10.64 21.88 -0.53
C GLU A 120 -10.35 20.42 -0.90
N GLY A 121 -9.49 19.72 -0.13
CA GLY A 121 -9.06 18.35 -0.41
C GLY A 121 -8.04 18.23 -1.55
N ASN A 122 -7.47 19.34 -2.04
CA ASN A 122 -6.45 19.37 -3.10
C ASN A 122 -5.05 19.04 -2.53
N LEU A 123 -4.91 17.84 -1.95
CA LEU A 123 -3.74 17.47 -1.13
C LEU A 123 -2.40 17.60 -1.87
N ASN A 124 -2.31 17.06 -3.10
CA ASN A 124 -1.08 17.17 -3.90
C ASN A 124 -0.67 18.63 -4.10
N PHE A 125 -1.64 19.47 -4.47
CA PHE A 125 -1.39 20.88 -4.76
C PHE A 125 -1.02 21.68 -3.51
N ALA A 126 -1.64 21.37 -2.36
CA ALA A 126 -1.24 21.93 -1.08
C ALA A 126 0.23 21.61 -0.75
N LYS A 127 0.67 20.36 -0.99
CA LYS A 127 2.05 19.93 -0.76
C LYS A 127 3.04 20.53 -1.74
N TYR A 128 2.69 20.64 -3.02
CA TYR A 128 3.50 21.36 -4.02
C TYR A 128 3.65 22.84 -3.65
N THR A 129 2.56 23.47 -3.21
CA THR A 129 2.60 24.86 -2.73
C THR A 129 3.48 24.99 -1.49
N LEU A 130 3.37 24.07 -0.52
CA LEU A 130 4.25 24.06 0.66
C LEU A 130 5.72 23.91 0.26
N LEU A 131 6.04 22.97 -0.65
CA LEU A 131 7.39 22.77 -1.16
C LEU A 131 7.94 24.06 -1.77
N SER A 132 7.11 24.78 -2.51
CA SER A 132 7.48 26.03 -3.19
C SER A 132 7.90 27.13 -2.23
N THR A 133 7.39 27.11 -0.98
CA THR A 133 7.85 28.04 0.08
C THR A 133 9.31 27.84 0.46
N CYS A 134 9.92 26.72 0.07
CA CYS A 134 11.28 26.31 0.41
C CYS A 134 11.52 26.17 1.92
N ASN A 135 10.48 26.16 2.76
CA ASN A 135 10.58 26.01 4.21
C ASN A 135 10.91 24.56 4.60
N LYS A 136 12.20 24.28 4.78
CA LYS A 136 12.71 22.93 5.04
C LYS A 136 12.04 22.21 6.20
N ASN A 137 11.73 22.94 7.27
CA ASN A 137 11.19 22.35 8.50
C ASN A 137 9.75 21.88 8.33
N LEU A 138 8.90 22.68 7.67
CA LEU A 138 7.53 22.27 7.38
C LEU A 138 7.49 21.19 6.30
N ILE A 139 8.32 21.29 5.27
CA ILE A 139 8.43 20.26 4.22
C ILE A 139 8.86 18.92 4.82
N ALA A 140 9.90 18.90 5.66
CA ALA A 140 10.37 17.67 6.29
C ALA A 140 9.30 17.01 7.16
N ARG A 141 8.49 17.80 7.87
CA ARG A 141 7.38 17.32 8.71
C ARG A 141 6.21 16.77 7.89
N HIS A 142 5.80 17.47 6.83
CA HIS A 142 4.47 17.28 6.23
C HIS A 142 4.46 16.73 4.81
N ARG A 143 5.61 16.61 4.13
CA ARG A 143 5.65 16.09 2.75
C ARG A 143 4.96 14.73 2.60
N LYS A 144 5.08 13.84 3.59
CA LYS A 144 4.46 12.51 3.61
C LYS A 144 3.12 12.43 4.36
N ALA A 145 2.54 13.56 4.80
CA ALA A 145 1.28 13.54 5.55
C ALA A 145 0.16 12.88 4.73
N LEU A 146 -0.42 11.79 5.23
CA LEU A 146 -1.31 10.90 4.48
C LEU A 146 -2.55 10.48 5.25
N THR A 147 -2.69 10.94 6.50
CA THR A 147 -3.76 10.51 7.40
C THR A 147 -4.45 11.71 8.00
N LYS A 148 -5.67 11.51 8.48
CA LYS A 148 -6.48 12.59 9.04
C LYS A 148 -5.75 13.34 10.16
N GLU A 149 -5.14 12.63 11.10
CA GLU A 149 -4.36 13.24 12.19
C GLU A 149 -3.14 14.03 11.67
N GLN A 150 -2.42 13.47 10.69
CA GLN A 150 -1.28 14.15 10.08
C GLN A 150 -1.72 15.40 9.30
N LEU A 151 -2.87 15.36 8.63
CA LEU A 151 -3.42 16.52 7.93
C LEU A 151 -3.89 17.59 8.90
N VAL A 152 -4.54 17.23 10.01
CA VAL A 152 -4.90 18.19 11.07
C VAL A 152 -3.65 18.87 11.62
N LYS A 153 -2.58 18.11 11.86
CA LYS A 153 -1.29 18.68 12.29
C LYS A 153 -0.65 19.55 11.22
N PHE A 154 -0.72 19.13 9.95
CA PHE A 154 -0.23 19.92 8.83
C PHE A 154 -0.96 21.27 8.73
N GLU A 155 -2.29 21.25 8.82
CA GLU A 155 -3.10 22.47 8.84
C GLU A 155 -2.74 23.39 10.02
N SER A 156 -2.60 22.83 11.22
CA SER A 156 -2.23 23.60 12.41
C SER A 156 -0.84 24.25 12.29
N ASP A 157 0.15 23.51 11.80
CA ASP A 157 1.50 24.04 11.58
C ASP A 157 1.53 25.11 10.48
N VAL A 158 0.68 24.99 9.45
CA VAL A 158 0.51 26.02 8.42
C VAL A 158 -0.18 27.26 8.99
N GLU A 159 -1.20 27.11 9.83
CA GLU A 159 -1.85 28.23 10.53
C GLU A 159 -0.88 28.98 11.44
N LEU A 160 0.00 28.26 12.14
CA LEU A 160 1.08 28.87 12.90
C LEU A 160 2.00 29.68 11.98
N ALA A 161 2.40 29.15 10.83
CA ALA A 161 3.20 29.91 9.86
C ALA A 161 2.47 31.13 9.27
N ILE A 162 1.14 31.11 9.19
CA ILE A 162 0.33 32.23 8.73
C ILE A 162 0.30 33.36 9.77
N PHE A 163 0.10 33.04 11.05
CA PHE A 163 -0.09 34.04 12.11
C PHE A 163 1.20 34.39 12.88
N ASP A 164 2.26 33.60 12.75
CA ASP A 164 3.54 33.84 13.41
C ASP A 164 4.69 33.99 12.41
N ALA A 165 5.12 35.24 12.21
CA ALA A 165 6.21 35.59 11.31
C ALA A 165 7.59 35.03 11.74
N GLU A 166 7.75 34.55 12.99
CA GLU A 166 8.99 33.90 13.43
C GLU A 166 9.17 32.52 12.77
N GLU A 167 8.10 31.75 12.54
CA GLU A 167 8.18 30.43 11.91
C GLU A 167 8.66 30.53 10.45
N ILE A 168 8.21 31.60 9.75
CA ILE A 168 8.70 31.95 8.42
C ILE A 168 10.18 32.35 8.46
N ARG A 169 10.57 33.22 9.41
CA ARG A 169 11.94 33.75 9.52
C ARG A 169 12.98 32.72 9.95
N ARG A 170 12.59 31.72 10.74
CA ARG A 170 13.47 30.62 11.21
C ARG A 170 13.65 29.50 10.20
N SER A 171 12.95 29.56 9.07
CA SER A 171 13.03 28.51 8.06
C SER A 171 14.41 28.43 7.41
N GLN A 172 14.98 27.22 7.37
CA GLN A 172 16.11 26.93 6.48
C GLN A 172 15.56 26.74 5.06
N PHE A 173 16.23 27.31 4.08
CA PHE A 173 15.84 27.17 2.67
C PHE A 173 16.44 25.89 2.07
N ILE A 174 15.63 25.14 1.31
CA ILE A 174 16.11 24.02 0.50
C ILE A 174 16.47 24.53 -0.90
N ASP A 175 17.59 24.07 -1.45
CA ASP A 175 17.86 24.19 -2.88
C ASP A 175 17.02 23.16 -3.65
N MET A 176 16.17 23.65 -4.56
CA MET A 176 15.29 22.84 -5.41
C MET A 176 16.05 22.12 -6.55
N GLY A 177 17.39 22.14 -6.54
CA GLY A 177 18.25 21.52 -7.52
C GLY A 177 17.88 20.06 -7.87
N THR A 178 18.12 19.70 -9.13
CA THR A 178 17.80 18.36 -9.67
C THR A 178 18.66 17.29 -9.02
N ASN A 179 18.04 16.45 -8.19
CA ASN A 179 18.73 15.30 -7.59
C ASN A 179 18.94 14.21 -8.67
N LYS A 180 20.12 14.21 -9.29
CA LYS A 180 20.50 13.26 -10.36
C LYS A 180 20.79 11.83 -9.86
N ARG A 181 20.52 11.52 -8.59
CA ARG A 181 20.73 10.17 -8.04
C ARG A 181 19.63 9.23 -8.48
N ILE A 182 20.01 7.99 -8.82
CA ILE A 182 19.09 6.87 -9.02
C ILE A 182 18.18 6.69 -7.80
N SER A 183 16.92 6.30 -8.02
CA SER A 183 16.01 5.95 -6.93
C SER A 183 16.31 4.56 -6.35
N LEU A 184 15.95 4.31 -5.10
CA LEU A 184 16.08 2.99 -4.48
C LEU A 184 15.29 1.93 -5.25
N LEU A 185 14.08 2.26 -5.74
CA LEU A 185 13.29 1.34 -6.56
C LEU A 185 14.01 0.97 -7.87
N GLU A 186 14.62 1.94 -8.55
CA GLU A 186 15.42 1.68 -9.76
C GLU A 186 16.65 0.82 -9.43
N LEU A 187 17.34 1.09 -8.32
CA LEU A 187 18.44 0.26 -7.84
C LEU A 187 17.97 -1.18 -7.55
N ILE A 188 16.83 -1.36 -6.88
CA ILE A 188 16.26 -2.69 -6.57
C ILE A 188 15.93 -3.46 -7.85
N ASN A 189 15.47 -2.79 -8.91
CA ASN A 189 15.24 -3.43 -10.22
C ASN A 189 16.56 -3.94 -10.82
N ILE A 190 17.62 -3.12 -10.80
CA ILE A 190 18.97 -3.52 -11.25
C ILE A 190 19.49 -4.71 -10.43
N LEU A 191 19.34 -4.66 -9.11
CA LEU A 191 19.75 -5.75 -8.22
C LEU A 191 18.98 -7.03 -8.50
N SER A 192 17.67 -6.95 -8.78
CA SER A 192 16.81 -8.08 -9.09
C SER A 192 17.17 -8.76 -10.42
N GLU A 193 17.49 -7.96 -11.45
CA GLU A 193 17.95 -8.42 -12.76
C GLU A 193 19.31 -9.13 -12.67
N HIS A 194 20.22 -8.59 -11.85
CA HIS A 194 21.59 -9.11 -11.71
C HIS A 194 21.83 -10.02 -10.49
N ARG A 195 20.78 -10.41 -9.75
CA ARG A 195 20.90 -11.10 -8.46
C ARG A 195 21.77 -12.37 -8.47
N HIS A 196 21.82 -13.08 -9.60
CA HIS A 196 22.63 -14.30 -9.75
C HIS A 196 24.15 -14.04 -9.76
N HIS A 197 24.56 -12.79 -9.96
CA HIS A 197 25.97 -12.36 -9.94
C HIS A 197 26.36 -11.63 -8.65
N ILE A 198 25.46 -11.58 -7.67
CA ILE A 198 25.66 -10.83 -6.43
C ILE A 198 25.44 -11.77 -5.24
N ILE A 199 26.41 -11.80 -4.34
CA ILE A 199 26.27 -12.43 -3.03
C ILE A 199 26.37 -11.37 -1.93
N ILE A 200 25.55 -11.50 -0.89
CA ILE A 200 25.39 -10.53 0.19
C ILE A 200 26.00 -11.07 1.48
N ASN A 201 26.62 -10.20 2.27
CA ASN A 201 27.11 -10.54 3.59
C ASN A 201 25.93 -10.61 4.58
N LEU A 202 25.60 -11.80 5.07
CA LEU A 202 24.45 -11.99 5.97
C LEU A 202 24.65 -11.36 7.35
N LYS A 203 25.88 -11.35 7.85
CA LYS A 203 26.19 -10.76 9.15
C LYS A 203 25.95 -9.25 9.11
N ASP A 204 26.53 -8.58 8.12
CA ASP A 204 26.34 -7.15 7.90
C ASP A 204 24.87 -6.76 7.65
N LEU A 205 24.14 -7.57 6.88
CA LEU A 205 22.70 -7.37 6.70
C LEU A 205 21.94 -7.42 8.03
N ARG A 206 22.23 -8.42 8.88
CA ARG A 206 21.57 -8.57 10.19
C ARG A 206 21.94 -7.43 11.12
N ASP A 207 23.20 -7.02 11.15
CA ASP A 207 23.69 -5.92 11.99
C ASP A 207 22.97 -4.61 11.64
N ASN A 208 22.79 -4.35 10.34
CA ASN A 208 22.10 -3.15 9.83
C ASN A 208 20.56 -3.26 9.82
N TYR A 209 19.98 -4.42 10.14
CA TYR A 209 18.53 -4.64 10.08
C TYR A 209 17.84 -4.37 11.41
N GLN A 210 16.66 -3.72 11.34
CA GLN A 210 15.74 -3.57 12.46
C GLN A 210 14.45 -4.37 12.21
N TYR A 211 13.98 -5.08 13.23
CA TYR A 211 12.75 -5.86 13.14
C TYR A 211 11.53 -4.96 12.91
N LYS A 212 10.66 -5.36 11.98
CA LYS A 212 9.39 -4.67 11.70
C LYS A 212 8.14 -5.48 12.05
N SER A 213 8.33 -6.71 12.50
CA SER A 213 7.29 -7.61 12.99
C SER A 213 7.71 -8.25 14.31
N VAL A 214 6.74 -8.79 15.05
CA VAL A 214 7.04 -9.58 16.25
C VAL A 214 7.82 -10.83 15.83
N LYS A 215 8.94 -11.11 16.50
CA LYS A 215 9.73 -12.32 16.27
C LYS A 215 8.89 -13.54 16.62
N ASN A 216 8.84 -14.48 15.68
CA ASN A 216 8.26 -15.80 15.90
C ASN A 216 9.30 -16.70 16.59
N LEU A 217 8.88 -17.33 17.68
CA LEU A 217 9.60 -18.41 18.35
C LEU A 217 9.10 -19.73 17.77
N ARG A 218 10.00 -20.68 17.54
CA ARG A 218 9.62 -22.03 17.10
C ARG A 218 9.01 -22.79 18.28
N GLY A 219 7.87 -23.42 18.05
CA GLY A 219 7.11 -24.15 19.06
C GLY A 219 5.71 -23.59 19.34
N SER A 220 4.95 -24.36 20.09
CA SER A 220 3.61 -24.03 20.59
C SER A 220 3.67 -23.75 22.08
N ARG A 221 2.65 -23.10 22.66
CA ARG A 221 2.53 -23.01 24.13
C ARG A 221 1.62 -24.09 24.67
N ASP A 222 2.05 -24.71 25.77
CA ASP A 222 1.21 -25.64 26.53
C ASP A 222 0.14 -24.88 27.36
N ILE A 223 -0.69 -25.62 28.09
CA ILE A 223 -1.74 -25.08 28.97
C ILE A 223 -1.18 -24.18 30.09
N ASN A 224 0.09 -24.36 30.46
CA ASN A 224 0.79 -23.57 31.47
C ASN A 224 1.50 -22.35 30.87
N GLY A 225 1.45 -22.20 29.55
CA GLY A 225 2.10 -21.12 28.81
C GLY A 225 3.57 -21.36 28.49
N ASN A 226 4.15 -22.52 28.81
CA ASN A 226 5.53 -22.88 28.49
C ASN A 226 5.69 -23.16 27.00
N LEU A 227 6.85 -22.82 26.44
CA LEU A 227 7.16 -23.10 25.04
C LEU A 227 7.52 -24.58 24.88
N VAL A 228 6.73 -25.31 24.09
CA VAL A 228 7.00 -26.68 23.66
C VAL A 228 7.62 -26.62 22.28
N GLU A 229 8.90 -26.98 22.19
CA GLU A 229 9.64 -27.02 20.94
C GLU A 229 9.18 -28.18 20.05
N PRO A 230 9.21 -28.02 18.71
CA PRO A 230 8.97 -29.13 17.79
C PRO A 230 10.04 -30.22 17.95
N TRP A 231 9.72 -31.48 17.63
CA TRP A 231 10.69 -32.59 17.74
C TRP A 231 11.78 -32.54 16.63
N LEU A 232 11.57 -31.72 15.60
CA LEU A 232 12.49 -31.46 14.49
C LEU A 232 13.00 -30.02 14.49
N MET A 233 14.20 -29.82 13.94
CA MET A 233 14.74 -28.51 13.60
C MET A 233 15.43 -28.53 12.23
N THR A 234 15.89 -27.36 11.79
CA THR A 234 16.57 -27.18 10.50
C THR A 234 18.02 -26.81 10.72
N GLU A 235 18.91 -27.36 9.91
CA GLU A 235 20.32 -26.98 9.83
C GLU A 235 20.66 -26.57 8.40
N TYR A 236 21.42 -25.47 8.23
CA TYR A 236 21.85 -25.04 6.90
C TYR A 236 22.88 -26.02 6.33
N ILE A 237 22.79 -26.28 5.04
CA ILE A 237 23.76 -27.14 4.34
C ILE A 237 25.07 -26.39 4.10
N ASP A 238 25.00 -25.06 3.95
CA ASP A 238 26.15 -24.18 3.84
C ASP A 238 26.43 -23.42 5.15
N ASP A 239 27.71 -23.24 5.48
CA ASP A 239 28.21 -22.46 6.62
C ASP A 239 28.68 -21.04 6.22
N GLY A 240 28.51 -20.68 4.94
CA GLY A 240 29.02 -19.44 4.36
C GLY A 240 28.36 -18.17 4.94
N GLU A 241 29.20 -17.18 5.27
CA GLU A 241 28.74 -15.83 5.65
C GLU A 241 28.09 -15.06 4.48
N TYR A 242 28.44 -15.44 3.24
CA TYR A 242 27.90 -14.86 2.03
C TYR A 242 26.89 -15.79 1.39
N VAL A 243 25.72 -15.25 1.05
CA VAL A 243 24.66 -16.00 0.37
C VAL A 243 24.24 -15.29 -0.90
N ARG A 244 23.63 -16.03 -1.83
CA ARG A 244 23.06 -15.44 -3.04
C ARG A 244 22.05 -14.35 -2.67
N MET A 245 22.10 -13.25 -3.40
CA MET A 245 21.12 -12.18 -3.25
C MET A 245 19.70 -12.72 -3.44
N GLY A 246 18.81 -12.31 -2.54
CA GLY A 246 17.42 -12.72 -2.53
C GLY A 246 16.59 -12.09 -3.67
N CYS A 247 15.31 -12.45 -3.70
CA CYS A 247 14.33 -11.77 -4.53
C CYS A 247 13.74 -10.59 -3.75
N PHE A 248 13.46 -9.48 -4.43
CA PHE A 248 12.78 -8.34 -3.83
C PHE A 248 11.28 -8.39 -4.13
N GLU A 249 10.46 -8.17 -3.11
CA GLU A 249 9.00 -8.20 -3.21
C GLU A 249 8.42 -6.92 -2.61
N MET A 250 7.67 -6.19 -3.42
CA MET A 250 6.89 -5.03 -2.98
C MET A 250 5.60 -5.51 -2.34
N ASN A 251 5.23 -4.91 -1.22
CA ASN A 251 3.98 -5.23 -0.56
C ASN A 251 2.78 -4.66 -1.35
N ARG A 252 1.65 -5.37 -1.31
CA ARG A 252 0.46 -5.06 -2.10
C ARG A 252 -0.35 -3.88 -1.61
N ASN A 253 -0.23 -3.50 -0.34
CA ASN A 253 -1.04 -2.44 0.26
C ASN A 253 -0.28 -1.55 1.25
N THR A 254 1.05 -1.64 1.31
CA THR A 254 1.88 -0.74 2.11
C THR A 254 3.16 -0.41 1.35
N ALA A 255 3.79 0.72 1.66
CA ALA A 255 5.08 1.10 1.06
C ALA A 255 6.26 0.32 1.65
N THR A 256 6.22 -1.00 1.54
CA THR A 256 7.21 -1.93 2.10
C THR A 256 7.85 -2.75 0.99
N ILE A 257 9.18 -2.92 1.04
CA ILE A 257 9.92 -3.84 0.17
C ILE A 257 10.67 -4.83 1.05
N ASN A 258 10.46 -6.11 0.79
CA ASN A 258 11.18 -7.20 1.45
C ASN A 258 12.19 -7.83 0.50
N MET A 259 13.31 -8.29 1.05
CA MET A 259 14.26 -9.16 0.38
C MET A 259 14.13 -10.57 0.95
N LEU A 260 13.70 -11.51 0.11
CA LEU A 260 13.54 -12.93 0.45
C LEU A 260 14.82 -13.70 0.13
N ILE A 261 15.54 -14.13 1.17
CA ILE A 261 16.72 -14.98 1.05
C ILE A 261 16.31 -16.45 1.21
N THR A 262 16.65 -17.26 0.21
CA THR A 262 16.44 -18.71 0.24
C THR A 262 17.76 -19.43 0.48
N ARG A 263 17.80 -20.33 1.46
CA ARG A 263 18.95 -21.22 1.73
C ARG A 263 18.49 -22.66 1.81
N LYS A 264 19.41 -23.57 1.49
CA LYS A 264 19.17 -25.00 1.58
C LYS A 264 19.37 -25.47 3.01
N VAL A 265 18.49 -26.34 3.49
CA VAL A 265 18.51 -26.90 4.84
C VAL A 265 18.21 -28.38 4.81
N LYS A 266 18.73 -29.08 5.81
CA LYS A 266 18.33 -30.46 6.15
C LYS A 266 17.48 -30.43 7.43
N LEU A 267 16.58 -31.41 7.55
CA LEU A 267 15.84 -31.67 8.78
C LEU A 267 16.68 -32.56 9.70
N ILE A 268 16.73 -32.21 10.98
CA ILE A 268 17.39 -33.02 12.02
C ILE A 268 16.47 -33.13 13.24
N LYS A 269 16.56 -34.25 13.96
CA LYS A 269 15.92 -34.42 15.27
C LYS A 269 16.56 -33.50 16.30
N ILE A 270 15.77 -32.93 17.19
CA ILE A 270 16.30 -32.06 18.25
C ILE A 270 17.12 -32.86 19.28
N GLU A 271 16.61 -34.04 19.65
CA GLU A 271 17.13 -34.92 20.72
C GLU A 271 18.57 -35.37 20.49
N ASP A 272 18.86 -35.90 19.30
CA ASP A 272 20.12 -36.58 18.99
C ASP A 272 20.86 -35.98 17.78
N LYS A 273 20.31 -34.92 17.17
CA LYS A 273 20.83 -34.27 15.95
C LYS A 273 20.89 -35.19 14.72
N THR A 274 20.21 -36.33 14.75
CA THR A 274 20.20 -37.27 13.62
C THR A 274 19.43 -36.66 12.44
N PRO A 275 20.00 -36.67 11.22
CA PRO A 275 19.32 -36.14 10.03
C PRO A 275 18.15 -37.03 9.60
N ILE A 276 17.08 -36.39 9.16
CA ILE A 276 15.97 -37.04 8.46
C ILE A 276 16.32 -37.05 6.97
N ILE A 277 16.56 -38.25 6.43
CA ILE A 277 17.03 -38.41 5.05
C ILE A 277 15.85 -38.55 4.09
N GLU A 278 14.77 -39.20 4.52
CA GLU A 278 13.60 -39.52 3.71
C GLU A 278 12.31 -39.26 4.50
N ILE A 279 11.30 -38.69 3.83
CA ILE A 279 9.95 -38.48 4.36
C ILE A 279 8.96 -38.81 3.25
N ALA A 280 8.02 -39.71 3.49
CA ALA A 280 6.95 -40.05 2.54
C ALA A 280 7.45 -40.49 1.14
N GLY A 281 8.61 -41.15 1.06
CA GLY A 281 9.25 -41.54 -0.20
C GLY A 281 10.08 -40.43 -0.87
N LEU A 282 10.28 -39.28 -0.21
CA LEU A 282 11.00 -38.13 -0.75
C LEU A 282 12.29 -37.87 0.03
N LEU A 283 13.37 -37.55 -0.69
CA LEU A 283 14.62 -37.12 -0.06
C LEU A 283 14.45 -35.75 0.61
N ALA A 284 14.76 -35.66 1.90
CA ALA A 284 14.61 -34.48 2.74
C ALA A 284 15.92 -33.69 2.94
N ASN A 285 16.91 -33.94 2.08
CA ASN A 285 18.27 -33.40 2.19
C ASN A 285 18.49 -32.07 1.45
N ASP A 286 17.49 -31.51 0.78
CA ASP A 286 17.61 -30.24 0.04
C ASP A 286 16.35 -29.36 0.17
N LEU A 287 15.82 -29.28 1.40
CA LEU A 287 14.67 -28.44 1.70
C LEU A 287 15.08 -26.97 1.70
N LYS A 288 14.11 -26.08 1.50
CA LYS A 288 14.36 -24.63 1.44
C LYS A 288 13.88 -23.94 2.71
N SER A 289 14.76 -23.15 3.31
CA SER A 289 14.43 -22.16 4.33
C SER A 289 14.39 -20.76 3.72
N TYR A 290 13.40 -19.98 4.11
CA TYR A 290 13.15 -18.65 3.60
C TYR A 290 13.26 -17.65 4.75
N ASN A 291 14.12 -16.65 4.59
CA ASN A 291 14.27 -15.55 5.54
C ASN A 291 13.96 -14.24 4.83
N SER A 292 12.95 -13.52 5.31
CA SER A 292 12.54 -12.24 4.75
C SER A 292 13.12 -11.08 5.56
N TYR A 293 13.79 -10.16 4.88
CA TYR A 293 14.36 -8.96 5.45
C TYR A 293 13.67 -7.73 4.86
N THR A 294 12.99 -6.95 5.69
CA THR A 294 12.38 -5.68 5.26
C THR A 294 13.47 -4.65 4.96
N ILE A 295 13.62 -4.30 3.69
CA ILE A 295 14.60 -3.31 3.20
C ILE A 295 14.03 -1.90 3.30
N VAL A 296 12.76 -1.74 2.91
CA VAL A 296 11.97 -0.51 3.08
C VAL A 296 10.75 -0.85 3.89
N SER A 297 10.46 -0.07 4.93
CA SER A 297 9.29 -0.23 5.79
C SER A 297 8.47 1.04 5.75
N ASP A 298 7.23 0.95 5.30
CA ASP A 298 6.24 2.04 5.29
C ASP A 298 6.78 3.38 4.76
N GLY A 299 7.45 3.31 3.61
CA GLY A 299 8.00 4.48 2.94
C GLY A 299 9.29 5.00 3.57
N GLU A 300 10.02 4.18 4.33
CA GLU A 300 11.30 4.53 4.93
C GLU A 300 12.34 3.41 4.81
N VAL A 301 13.60 3.80 4.57
CA VAL A 301 14.73 2.86 4.47
C VAL A 301 14.96 2.20 5.84
N ASN A 302 14.89 0.88 5.90
CA ASN A 302 15.12 0.10 7.11
C ASN A 302 16.55 -0.46 7.16
N VAL A 303 17.06 -0.93 6.03
CA VAL A 303 18.46 -1.38 5.88
C VAL A 303 19.20 -0.29 5.11
N LYS A 304 20.17 0.36 5.75
CA LYS A 304 20.86 1.53 5.19
C LYS A 304 21.89 1.18 4.11
N SER A 305 22.48 0.00 4.17
CA SER A 305 23.50 -0.42 3.21
C SER A 305 23.56 -1.93 3.08
N LEU A 306 24.09 -2.42 1.95
CA LEU A 306 24.37 -3.82 1.71
C LEU A 306 25.86 -4.00 1.39
N LYS A 307 26.54 -4.85 2.13
CA LYS A 307 27.85 -5.38 1.74
C LYS A 307 27.70 -6.56 0.79
N VAL A 308 28.30 -6.44 -0.39
CA VAL A 308 28.14 -7.40 -1.48
C VAL A 308 29.47 -7.79 -2.12
N LYS A 309 29.54 -8.99 -2.68
CA LYS A 309 30.56 -9.36 -3.67
C LYS A 309 29.89 -9.57 -5.02
N ILE A 310 30.55 -9.09 -6.07
CA ILE A 310 30.05 -9.11 -7.44
C ILE A 310 30.96 -10.01 -8.26
N SER A 311 30.39 -11.02 -8.91
CA SER A 311 31.15 -11.98 -9.74
C SER A 311 31.23 -11.58 -11.22
N SER A 312 30.44 -10.60 -11.65
CA SER A 312 30.34 -10.18 -13.06
C SER A 312 30.80 -8.74 -13.26
N LYS A 313 31.78 -8.54 -14.15
CA LYS A 313 32.22 -7.20 -14.58
C LYS A 313 31.05 -6.39 -15.15
N LYS A 314 30.17 -7.02 -15.95
CA LYS A 314 28.99 -6.35 -16.51
C LYS A 314 28.09 -5.78 -15.41
N THR A 315 27.82 -6.56 -14.36
CA THR A 315 27.02 -6.11 -13.21
C THR A 315 27.70 -4.96 -12.47
N PHE A 316 29.02 -5.03 -12.28
CA PHE A 316 29.80 -3.95 -11.68
C PHE A 316 29.71 -2.66 -12.51
N ASP A 317 29.92 -2.75 -13.83
CA ASP A 317 29.91 -1.59 -14.73
C ASP A 317 28.54 -0.88 -14.72
N VAL A 318 27.42 -1.63 -14.69
CA VAL A 318 26.07 -1.07 -14.58
C VAL A 318 25.88 -0.31 -13.26
N LEU A 319 26.27 -0.91 -12.13
CA LEU A 319 26.15 -0.27 -10.81
C LEU A 319 27.06 0.97 -10.70
N LYS A 320 28.27 0.90 -11.26
CA LYS A 320 29.20 2.03 -11.33
C LYS A 320 28.65 3.17 -12.18
N GLN A 321 28.09 2.88 -13.36
CA GLN A 321 27.50 3.88 -14.25
C GLN A 321 26.35 4.65 -13.58
N LYS A 322 25.60 3.99 -12.69
CA LYS A 322 24.52 4.60 -11.90
C LYS A 322 25.02 5.31 -10.63
N GLY A 323 26.34 5.36 -10.39
CA GLY A 323 26.94 5.99 -9.21
C GLY A 323 26.69 5.25 -7.90
N VAL A 324 26.34 3.96 -7.97
CA VAL A 324 26.01 3.12 -6.79
C VAL A 324 27.27 2.58 -6.14
N ILE A 325 28.31 2.31 -6.95
CA ILE A 325 29.63 1.86 -6.50
C ILE A 325 30.63 2.97 -6.80
N ALA A 326 31.40 3.37 -5.79
CA ALA A 326 32.43 4.39 -5.91
C ALA A 326 33.77 3.87 -6.45
N ASP A 327 34.02 2.56 -6.35
CA ASP A 327 35.26 1.94 -6.80
C ASP A 327 35.49 2.10 -8.31
N GLU A 328 36.73 2.39 -8.69
CA GLU A 328 37.09 2.64 -10.09
C GLU A 328 37.26 1.37 -10.92
N THR A 329 37.71 0.28 -10.30
CA THR A 329 38.10 -0.95 -10.99
C THR A 329 37.37 -2.16 -10.45
N PHE A 330 36.89 -3.04 -11.35
CA PHE A 330 36.28 -4.30 -10.97
C PHE A 330 37.30 -5.28 -10.37
N ASN A 331 36.99 -5.81 -9.19
CA ASN A 331 37.71 -6.89 -8.52
C ASN A 331 36.72 -7.86 -7.83
N PHE A 332 36.67 -9.12 -8.29
CA PHE A 332 35.75 -10.13 -7.75
C PHE A 332 36.08 -10.59 -6.31
N ARG A 333 37.27 -10.25 -5.78
CA ARG A 333 37.68 -10.55 -4.40
C ARG A 333 37.25 -9.45 -3.43
N CYS A 334 37.00 -8.24 -3.91
CA CYS A 334 36.60 -7.11 -3.08
C CYS A 334 35.16 -7.25 -2.58
N CYS A 335 34.91 -6.69 -1.40
CA CYS A 335 33.57 -6.43 -0.89
C CYS A 335 33.22 -4.98 -1.21
N TYR A 336 32.10 -4.77 -1.90
CA TYR A 336 31.55 -3.46 -2.22
C TYR A 336 30.45 -3.11 -1.22
N THR A 337 30.28 -1.83 -0.94
CA THR A 337 29.18 -1.31 -0.12
C THR A 337 28.21 -0.56 -1.01
N ILE A 338 26.95 -0.99 -1.00
CA ILE A 338 25.85 -0.32 -1.69
C ILE A 338 25.07 0.50 -0.66
N ASP A 339 25.03 1.83 -0.80
CA ASP A 339 24.20 2.71 0.02
C ASP A 339 22.75 2.66 -0.46
N LEU A 340 21.83 2.41 0.48
CA LEU A 340 20.39 2.36 0.23
C LEU A 340 19.66 3.63 0.69
N ASN A 341 20.35 4.62 1.26
CA ASN A 341 19.78 5.92 1.63
C ASN A 341 19.58 6.82 0.38
N LEU A 342 18.78 6.32 -0.54
CA LEU A 342 18.42 6.97 -1.81
C LEU A 342 16.96 7.45 -1.78
N PRO A 343 16.56 8.39 -2.65
CA PRO A 343 15.15 8.68 -2.89
C PRO A 343 14.40 7.38 -3.22
N LEU A 344 13.26 7.11 -2.57
CA LEU A 344 12.62 5.79 -2.67
C LEU A 344 12.06 5.47 -4.05
N VAL A 345 11.47 6.46 -4.70
CA VAL A 345 10.80 6.33 -6.00
C VAL A 345 11.23 7.45 -6.93
N PRO A 346 11.23 7.23 -8.26
CA PRO A 346 11.28 8.32 -9.22
C PRO A 346 9.99 9.13 -9.11
N LEU A 347 10.11 10.46 -9.07
CA LEU A 347 8.94 11.34 -8.90
C LEU A 347 8.22 11.62 -10.23
N ASP A 348 8.82 11.30 -11.37
CA ASP A 348 8.23 11.32 -12.71
C ASP A 348 7.68 9.94 -13.14
N GLY A 349 7.51 9.02 -12.20
CA GLY A 349 6.97 7.69 -12.45
C GLY A 349 5.59 7.77 -13.12
N LYS A 350 5.41 7.01 -14.21
CA LYS A 350 4.10 6.85 -14.86
C LYS A 350 3.44 5.59 -14.34
N TYR A 351 2.17 5.72 -13.95
CA TYR A 351 1.38 4.63 -13.37
C TYR A 351 0.21 4.30 -14.30
N SER A 352 -0.15 3.02 -14.34
CA SER A 352 -1.27 2.54 -15.15
C SER A 352 -2.61 3.03 -14.59
N ASN A 353 -3.63 3.15 -15.44
CA ASN A 353 -5.01 3.31 -14.97
C ASN A 353 -5.40 2.11 -14.08
N ILE A 354 -6.10 2.40 -12.98
CA ILE A 354 -6.58 1.43 -12.00
C ILE A 354 -8.06 1.08 -12.16
N ASP A 355 -8.79 1.75 -13.05
CA ASP A 355 -10.20 1.47 -13.33
C ASP A 355 -10.43 0.00 -13.71
N GLY A 356 -11.45 -0.59 -13.09
CA GLY A 356 -11.83 -2.00 -13.30
C GLY A 356 -10.88 -3.03 -12.69
N LEU A 357 -9.67 -2.66 -12.25
CA LEU A 357 -8.71 -3.61 -11.68
C LEU A 357 -9.24 -4.26 -10.40
N PHE A 358 -9.94 -3.50 -9.55
CA PHE A 358 -10.54 -4.04 -8.34
C PHE A 358 -11.51 -5.18 -8.67
N GLU A 359 -12.49 -4.93 -9.56
CA GLU A 359 -13.51 -5.89 -9.95
C GLU A 359 -12.87 -7.14 -10.56
N GLN A 360 -11.92 -6.94 -11.48
CA GLN A 360 -11.18 -8.02 -12.11
C GLN A 360 -10.45 -8.91 -11.10
N ILE A 361 -9.71 -8.31 -10.15
CA ILE A 361 -8.99 -9.07 -9.13
C ILE A 361 -9.98 -9.73 -8.16
N ALA A 362 -11.06 -9.05 -7.80
CA ALA A 362 -12.07 -9.59 -6.89
C ALA A 362 -12.71 -10.85 -7.47
N GLU A 363 -13.18 -10.80 -8.73
CA GLU A 363 -13.75 -11.95 -9.44
C GLU A 363 -12.79 -13.14 -9.46
N ILE A 364 -11.53 -12.92 -9.85
CA ILE A 364 -10.50 -13.98 -9.92
C ILE A 364 -10.20 -14.55 -8.52
N LYS A 365 -10.06 -13.69 -7.50
CA LYS A 365 -9.81 -14.14 -6.13
C LYS A 365 -10.99 -14.91 -5.53
N ILE A 366 -12.22 -14.55 -5.87
CA ILE A 366 -13.41 -15.31 -5.45
C ILE A 366 -13.34 -16.72 -6.04
N LEU A 367 -13.09 -16.84 -7.34
CA LEU A 367 -12.95 -18.14 -8.00
C LEU A 367 -11.78 -18.96 -7.42
N ALA A 368 -10.59 -18.36 -7.28
CA ALA A 368 -9.43 -19.00 -6.68
C ALA A 368 -9.68 -19.45 -5.22
N SER A 369 -10.46 -18.68 -4.45
CA SER A 369 -10.87 -19.03 -3.08
C SER A 369 -11.79 -20.24 -3.05
N ILE A 370 -12.76 -20.33 -3.98
CA ILE A 370 -13.62 -21.52 -4.14
C ILE A 370 -12.76 -22.75 -4.46
N ILE A 371 -11.86 -22.63 -5.43
CA ILE A 371 -10.97 -23.73 -5.84
C ILE A 371 -10.07 -24.18 -4.67
N SER A 372 -9.46 -23.22 -3.98
CA SER A 372 -8.62 -23.49 -2.79
C SER A 372 -9.38 -24.23 -1.70
N ALA A 373 -10.67 -23.92 -1.50
CA ALA A 373 -11.50 -24.56 -0.50
C ALA A 373 -11.86 -26.02 -0.87
N HIS A 374 -11.89 -26.37 -2.16
CA HIS A 374 -12.01 -27.77 -2.61
C HIS A 374 -10.72 -28.55 -2.39
N LEU A 375 -9.58 -27.92 -2.69
CA LEU A 375 -8.25 -28.58 -2.69
C LEU A 375 -7.60 -28.67 -1.30
N LYS A 376 -8.25 -28.17 -0.24
CA LYS A 376 -7.60 -27.95 1.07
C LYS A 376 -6.90 -29.19 1.66
N GLU A 377 -7.44 -30.38 1.42
CA GLU A 377 -6.91 -31.66 1.93
C GLU A 377 -6.59 -32.64 0.79
N GLU A 378 -6.54 -32.14 -0.44
CA GLU A 378 -6.37 -32.95 -1.64
C GLU A 378 -5.09 -32.54 -2.36
N SER A 379 -4.45 -33.50 -3.02
CA SER A 379 -3.27 -33.26 -3.83
C SER A 379 -3.37 -34.02 -5.14
N ASP A 380 -2.92 -33.37 -6.21
CA ASP A 380 -2.71 -34.01 -7.51
C ASP A 380 -1.44 -34.87 -7.54
N THR A 381 -0.56 -34.69 -6.56
CA THR A 381 0.79 -35.27 -6.50
C THR A 381 0.92 -36.35 -5.43
N PHE A 382 0.35 -36.14 -4.25
CA PHE A 382 0.54 -37.01 -3.07
C PHE A 382 -0.74 -37.73 -2.67
N VAL A 383 -0.61 -38.99 -2.25
CA VAL A 383 -1.74 -39.74 -1.65
C VAL A 383 -1.98 -39.29 -0.19
N PRO A 384 -3.16 -39.54 0.40
CA PRO A 384 -3.49 -39.10 1.76
C PRO A 384 -2.47 -39.52 2.83
N GLU A 385 -1.96 -40.76 2.74
CA GLU A 385 -0.98 -41.31 3.68
C GLU A 385 0.34 -40.52 3.62
N GLN A 386 0.78 -40.14 2.42
CA GLN A 386 1.95 -39.28 2.23
C GLN A 386 1.71 -37.88 2.79
N LEU A 387 0.54 -37.29 2.56
CA LEU A 387 0.20 -35.96 3.10
C LEU A 387 0.21 -35.96 4.63
N ASP A 388 -0.28 -37.03 5.26
CA ASP A 388 -0.26 -37.16 6.71
C ASP A 388 1.15 -37.35 7.25
N GLU A 389 2.01 -38.08 6.55
CA GLU A 389 3.42 -38.21 6.90
C GLU A 389 4.19 -36.89 6.74
N LEU A 390 3.96 -36.15 5.65
CA LEU A 390 4.53 -34.80 5.45
C LEU A 390 4.13 -33.86 6.59
N LYS A 391 2.85 -33.83 6.98
CA LYS A 391 2.35 -33.02 8.10
C LYS A 391 3.04 -33.38 9.43
N LYS A 392 3.24 -34.67 9.73
CA LYS A 392 3.96 -35.13 10.93
C LYS A 392 5.41 -34.61 11.00
N HIS A 393 6.01 -34.35 9.85
CA HIS A 393 7.36 -33.78 9.71
C HIS A 393 7.36 -32.27 9.40
N TYR A 394 6.25 -31.57 9.66
CA TYR A 394 6.10 -30.14 9.45
C TYR A 394 6.30 -29.69 7.99
N LEU A 395 5.94 -30.54 7.02
CA LEU A 395 5.96 -30.19 5.59
C LEU A 395 4.53 -30.00 5.06
N SER A 396 4.36 -29.01 4.19
CA SER A 396 3.14 -28.88 3.37
C SER A 396 3.16 -29.82 2.17
N GLN A 397 2.02 -29.93 1.48
CA GLN A 397 1.91 -30.58 0.17
C GLN A 397 2.80 -29.96 -0.93
N HIS A 398 3.36 -28.76 -0.71
CA HIS A 398 4.32 -28.15 -1.63
C HIS A 398 5.76 -28.21 -1.07
N LEU A 399 5.97 -29.05 -0.05
CA LEU A 399 7.25 -29.29 0.62
C LEU A 399 7.85 -28.05 1.31
N TYR A 400 7.03 -27.03 1.59
CA TYR A 400 7.42 -25.92 2.47
C TYR A 400 7.41 -26.35 3.93
N LEU A 401 8.45 -25.92 4.67
CA LEU A 401 8.59 -26.11 6.11
C LEU A 401 7.62 -25.21 6.89
N ASN A 402 6.78 -25.84 7.71
CA ASN A 402 5.69 -25.23 8.47
C ASN A 402 5.77 -25.65 9.95
N PHE A 403 6.87 -25.28 10.61
CA PHE A 403 6.99 -25.48 12.05
C PHE A 403 5.89 -24.73 12.80
N PRO A 404 5.39 -25.28 13.93
CA PRO A 404 4.58 -24.51 14.85
C PRO A 404 5.37 -23.27 15.30
N ILE A 405 4.71 -22.12 15.35
CA ILE A 405 5.31 -20.86 15.76
C ILE A 405 4.43 -20.14 16.76
N THR A 406 5.07 -19.48 17.73
CA THR A 406 4.42 -18.63 18.71
C THR A 406 5.11 -17.27 18.75
N LYS A 407 4.34 -16.18 18.85
CA LYS A 407 4.91 -14.83 18.99
C LYS A 407 5.69 -14.68 20.31
N ALA A 408 6.83 -14.00 20.26
CA ALA A 408 7.53 -13.54 21.45
C ALA A 408 6.61 -12.59 22.24
N LYS A 409 6.50 -12.79 23.57
CA LYS A 409 5.62 -11.99 24.45
C LYS A 409 6.33 -10.82 25.10
N ASN A 410 7.59 -11.02 25.47
CA ASN A 410 8.41 -10.00 26.10
C ASN A 410 9.17 -9.30 24.96
N THR A 411 9.49 -8.00 25.09
CA THR A 411 10.23 -7.20 24.09
C THR A 411 9.43 -6.68 22.89
N ILE A 412 8.11 -6.53 23.03
CA ILE A 412 7.26 -5.97 21.98
C ILE A 412 7.15 -4.46 22.12
N ASP A 413 7.23 -3.76 21.00
CA ASP A 413 6.86 -2.36 20.84
C ASP A 413 5.80 -2.23 19.74
N SER A 414 5.22 -1.04 19.59
CA SER A 414 4.22 -0.73 18.57
C SER A 414 4.68 0.38 17.63
N ARG A 415 4.16 0.35 16.40
CA ARG A 415 4.41 1.35 15.38
C ARG A 415 3.14 1.57 14.56
N VAL A 416 3.00 2.77 14.03
CA VAL A 416 1.95 3.09 13.05
C VAL A 416 2.41 2.61 11.68
N ARG A 417 1.49 1.96 10.96
CA ARG A 417 1.65 1.52 9.58
C ARG A 417 0.55 2.13 8.72
N TYR A 418 0.91 2.57 7.53
CA TYR A 418 -0.05 3.12 6.56
C TYR A 418 -0.48 2.05 5.57
N LYS A 419 -1.77 1.75 5.56
CA LYS A 419 -2.40 0.90 4.55
C LYS A 419 -2.96 1.74 3.43
N ILE A 420 -2.76 1.26 2.22
CA ILE A 420 -3.21 1.85 0.97
C ILE A 420 -3.93 0.74 0.21
N ASP A 421 -5.24 0.73 0.28
CA ASP A 421 -6.06 -0.26 -0.42
C ASP A 421 -6.76 0.37 -1.63
N ILE A 422 -7.02 -0.45 -2.65
CA ILE A 422 -7.78 -0.08 -3.84
C ILE A 422 -9.11 -0.82 -3.81
N GLY A 423 -10.20 -0.07 -3.96
CA GLY A 423 -11.58 -0.52 -4.03
C GLY A 423 -12.34 0.11 -5.19
N ASN A 424 -13.65 -0.06 -5.18
CA ASN A 424 -14.58 0.62 -6.07
C ASN A 424 -15.69 1.32 -5.26
N LYS A 425 -16.65 1.94 -5.95
CA LYS A 425 -17.78 2.69 -5.37
C LYS A 425 -18.75 1.85 -4.52
N ASP A 426 -18.64 0.53 -4.53
CA ASP A 426 -19.51 -0.40 -3.80
C ASP A 426 -18.76 -1.22 -2.73
N ILE A 427 -17.44 -1.45 -2.88
CA ILE A 427 -16.61 -2.26 -1.99
C ILE A 427 -15.23 -1.61 -1.85
N LEU A 428 -14.90 -1.18 -0.63
CA LEU A 428 -13.68 -0.43 -0.33
C LEU A 428 -12.37 -1.20 -0.55
N ASN A 429 -12.36 -2.51 -0.36
CA ASN A 429 -11.18 -3.35 -0.57
C ASN A 429 -11.52 -4.84 -0.57
N LEU A 430 -10.56 -5.65 -1.02
CA LEU A 430 -10.70 -7.11 -1.13
C LEU A 430 -10.84 -7.80 0.23
N GLY A 431 -10.47 -7.13 1.33
CA GLY A 431 -10.66 -7.64 2.70
C GLY A 431 -12.13 -7.74 3.12
N LYS A 432 -13.04 -7.10 2.38
CA LYS A 432 -14.50 -7.18 2.59
C LYS A 432 -15.11 -8.48 2.06
N LEU A 433 -14.41 -9.19 1.17
CA LEU A 433 -14.89 -10.44 0.58
C LEU A 433 -14.98 -11.54 1.64
N TYR A 434 -16.02 -12.36 1.56
CA TYR A 434 -16.14 -13.55 2.41
C TYR A 434 -15.16 -14.63 1.95
N SER A 435 -14.65 -15.44 2.90
CA SER A 435 -13.98 -16.69 2.52
C SER A 435 -14.98 -17.65 1.87
N ALA A 436 -14.50 -18.57 1.04
CA ALA A 436 -15.39 -19.44 0.27
C ALA A 436 -16.34 -20.25 1.17
N ASN A 437 -15.83 -20.88 2.23
CA ASN A 437 -16.68 -21.63 3.17
C ASN A 437 -17.65 -20.73 3.95
N LYS A 438 -17.24 -19.49 4.32
CA LYS A 438 -18.13 -18.54 5.01
C LYS A 438 -19.29 -18.11 4.09
N PHE A 439 -19.02 -17.89 2.81
CA PHE A 439 -20.07 -17.56 1.85
C PHE A 439 -20.98 -18.76 1.56
N LEU A 440 -20.39 -19.96 1.48
CA LEU A 440 -21.13 -21.22 1.34
C LEU A 440 -22.17 -21.38 2.45
N GLU A 441 -21.74 -21.31 3.72
CA GLU A 441 -22.61 -21.41 4.90
C GLU A 441 -23.70 -20.33 4.95
N ARG A 442 -23.36 -19.12 4.49
CA ARG A 442 -24.27 -17.97 4.48
C ARG A 442 -25.38 -18.10 3.45
N ARG A 443 -25.09 -18.67 2.27
CA ARG A 443 -25.94 -18.59 1.07
C ARG A 443 -26.52 -19.91 0.59
N TYR A 444 -25.96 -21.03 1.04
CA TYR A 444 -26.28 -22.36 0.54
C TYR A 444 -26.50 -23.36 1.68
N GLU A 445 -27.27 -24.40 1.38
CA GLU A 445 -27.37 -25.61 2.18
C GLU A 445 -26.59 -26.71 1.48
N VAL A 446 -25.74 -27.40 2.24
CA VAL A 446 -25.07 -28.62 1.79
C VAL A 446 -25.74 -29.77 2.52
N TYR A 447 -26.11 -30.82 1.79
CA TYR A 447 -26.83 -31.94 2.35
C TYR A 447 -26.42 -33.25 1.71
N ASP A 448 -26.65 -34.34 2.43
CA ASP A 448 -26.47 -35.70 1.96
C ASP A 448 -27.70 -36.12 1.14
N THR A 449 -27.50 -36.53 -0.11
CA THR A 449 -28.59 -36.92 -1.01
C THR A 449 -29.23 -38.26 -0.64
N GLU A 450 -28.53 -39.10 0.12
CA GLU A 450 -29.01 -40.41 0.55
C GLU A 450 -29.80 -40.30 1.86
N THR A 451 -29.30 -39.52 2.83
CA THR A 451 -29.94 -39.37 4.16
C THR A 451 -30.86 -38.15 4.27
N GLY A 452 -30.68 -37.14 3.40
CA GLY A 452 -31.35 -35.85 3.50
C GLY A 452 -30.80 -34.93 4.60
N GLU A 453 -29.75 -35.33 5.33
CA GLU A 453 -29.17 -34.54 6.43
C GLU A 453 -28.54 -33.25 5.91
N ILE A 454 -28.91 -32.11 6.51
CA ILE A 454 -28.31 -30.80 6.21
C ILE A 454 -27.15 -30.55 7.16
N PHE A 455 -25.96 -30.31 6.61
CA PHE A 455 -24.76 -30.07 7.41
C PHE A 455 -24.76 -28.67 8.02
N SER A 456 -24.59 -28.59 9.34
CA SER A 456 -24.57 -27.34 10.10
C SER A 456 -23.33 -26.47 9.84
N ASN A 457 -22.20 -27.09 9.47
CA ASN A 457 -20.93 -26.42 9.18
C ASN A 457 -20.38 -26.86 7.81
N PRO A 458 -21.02 -26.45 6.71
CA PRO A 458 -20.67 -26.94 5.38
C PRO A 458 -19.27 -26.48 4.96
N ARG A 459 -18.54 -27.36 4.27
CA ARG A 459 -17.22 -27.06 3.68
C ARG A 459 -17.16 -27.52 2.24
N PHE A 460 -16.50 -26.74 1.38
CA PHE A 460 -16.36 -27.10 -0.04
C PHE A 460 -15.68 -28.44 -0.28
N ALA A 461 -14.70 -28.84 0.54
CA ALA A 461 -14.08 -30.16 0.47
C ALA A 461 -15.09 -31.32 0.50
N MET A 462 -16.26 -31.13 1.14
CA MET A 462 -17.32 -32.16 1.19
C MET A 462 -17.97 -32.40 -0.17
N THR A 463 -18.00 -31.39 -1.05
CA THR A 463 -18.64 -31.45 -2.37
C THR A 463 -17.85 -32.30 -3.40
N LEU A 464 -16.73 -32.88 -3.00
CA LEU A 464 -16.02 -33.90 -3.76
C LEU A 464 -16.61 -35.31 -3.57
N ARG A 465 -17.46 -35.51 -2.55
CA ARG A 465 -18.14 -36.78 -2.30
C ARG A 465 -19.37 -36.91 -3.20
N LYS A 466 -19.64 -38.12 -3.68
CA LYS A 466 -20.71 -38.39 -4.66
C LYS A 466 -22.13 -38.15 -4.12
N ASN A 467 -22.34 -38.39 -2.83
CA ASN A 467 -23.63 -38.27 -2.15
C ASN A 467 -23.89 -36.87 -1.55
N ILE A 468 -23.07 -35.87 -1.88
CA ILE A 468 -23.21 -34.52 -1.32
C ILE A 468 -23.72 -33.57 -2.42
N ALA A 469 -24.84 -32.90 -2.15
CA ALA A 469 -25.42 -31.89 -3.02
C ALA A 469 -25.49 -30.51 -2.34
N VAL A 470 -25.61 -29.48 -3.16
CA VAL A 470 -25.69 -28.08 -2.73
C VAL A 470 -26.94 -27.45 -3.33
N ARG A 471 -27.70 -26.71 -2.52
CA ARG A 471 -28.86 -25.91 -2.98
C ARG A 471 -28.86 -24.53 -2.35
N GLN A 472 -29.64 -23.61 -2.91
CA GLN A 472 -29.79 -22.27 -2.34
C GLN A 472 -30.48 -22.33 -0.98
N LYS A 473 -29.97 -21.55 -0.02
CA LYS A 473 -30.55 -21.43 1.31
C LYS A 473 -31.68 -20.42 1.30
N SER A 474 -32.82 -20.79 1.89
CA SER A 474 -33.88 -19.83 2.20
C SER A 474 -33.39 -18.86 3.28
N LEU A 475 -33.23 -17.60 2.92
CA LEU A 475 -32.70 -16.59 3.83
C LEU A 475 -33.79 -16.08 4.76
N SER A 476 -33.44 -15.88 6.03
CA SER A 476 -34.33 -15.14 6.93
C SER A 476 -34.36 -13.66 6.55
N SER A 477 -35.47 -12.99 6.88
CA SER A 477 -35.65 -11.55 6.67
C SER A 477 -34.60 -10.69 7.41
N ARG A 478 -33.86 -11.26 8.37
CA ARG A 478 -32.80 -10.57 9.12
C ARG A 478 -31.49 -10.45 8.34
N ILE A 479 -31.27 -11.26 7.30
CA ILE A 479 -30.03 -11.24 6.53
C ILE A 479 -30.09 -10.10 5.51
N LYS A 480 -29.33 -9.04 5.76
CA LYS A 480 -29.13 -7.97 4.77
C LYS A 480 -28.21 -8.46 3.65
N ILE A 481 -28.65 -8.29 2.40
CA ILE A 481 -27.85 -8.49 1.19
C ILE A 481 -26.97 -7.26 0.99
N THR A 482 -25.68 -7.48 0.78
CA THR A 482 -24.70 -6.42 0.55
C THR A 482 -24.17 -6.47 -0.88
N LYS A 483 -23.45 -5.44 -1.31
CA LYS A 483 -22.74 -5.43 -2.60
C LYS A 483 -21.70 -6.55 -2.73
N VAL A 484 -21.11 -6.98 -1.61
CA VAL A 484 -20.25 -8.17 -1.57
C VAL A 484 -21.05 -9.43 -1.91
N ASP A 485 -22.28 -9.58 -1.40
CA ASP A 485 -23.15 -10.71 -1.74
C ASP A 485 -23.54 -10.69 -3.23
N GLU A 486 -23.85 -9.51 -3.78
CA GLU A 486 -24.19 -9.32 -5.20
C GLU A 486 -23.03 -9.68 -6.14
N LEU A 487 -21.79 -9.34 -5.76
CA LEU A 487 -20.58 -9.70 -6.51
C LEU A 487 -20.30 -11.21 -6.47
N MET A 488 -20.34 -11.80 -5.26
CA MET A 488 -19.92 -13.19 -5.07
C MET A 488 -20.95 -14.20 -5.58
N LYS A 489 -22.25 -13.94 -5.39
CA LYS A 489 -23.31 -14.93 -5.66
C LYS A 489 -23.32 -15.46 -7.11
N PRO A 490 -23.24 -14.62 -8.16
CA PRO A 490 -23.24 -15.12 -9.53
C PRO A 490 -22.08 -16.08 -9.84
N ILE A 491 -20.89 -15.84 -9.28
CA ILE A 491 -19.71 -16.69 -9.46
C ILE A 491 -19.92 -18.05 -8.77
N PHE A 492 -20.49 -18.04 -7.56
CA PHE A 492 -20.80 -19.27 -6.84
C PHE A 492 -21.90 -20.08 -7.52
N ASP A 493 -22.98 -19.43 -7.96
CA ASP A 493 -24.10 -20.11 -8.61
C ASP A 493 -23.64 -20.80 -9.91
N ASP A 494 -22.77 -20.14 -10.68
CA ASP A 494 -22.21 -20.67 -11.93
C ASP A 494 -21.21 -21.79 -11.67
N PHE A 495 -20.30 -21.61 -10.70
CA PHE A 495 -19.33 -22.65 -10.31
C PHE A 495 -20.01 -23.92 -9.77
N LEU A 496 -21.05 -23.77 -8.93
CA LEU A 496 -21.80 -24.89 -8.35
C LEU A 496 -22.79 -25.53 -9.33
N GLY A 497 -23.00 -24.94 -10.52
CA GLY A 497 -23.99 -25.42 -11.49
C GLY A 497 -25.44 -25.21 -11.06
N ILE A 498 -25.70 -24.26 -10.16
CA ILE A 498 -27.04 -23.89 -9.69
C ILE A 498 -27.71 -22.96 -10.70
N GLN A 499 -26.96 -22.01 -11.27
CA GLN A 499 -27.42 -21.16 -12.37
C GLN A 499 -26.30 -20.99 -13.39
N HIS A 500 -26.56 -21.32 -14.65
CA HIS A 500 -25.60 -21.14 -15.74
C HIS A 500 -25.65 -19.70 -16.28
N ASN A 501 -24.91 -18.80 -15.62
CA ASN A 501 -24.87 -17.39 -15.99
C ASN A 501 -23.57 -17.00 -16.73
N GLY A 502 -22.63 -17.95 -16.88
CA GLY A 502 -21.40 -17.76 -17.66
C GLY A 502 -20.33 -16.91 -16.97
N LYS A 503 -20.52 -16.53 -15.70
CA LYS A 503 -19.55 -15.70 -14.97
C LYS A 503 -18.20 -16.36 -14.80
N VAL A 504 -18.14 -17.65 -14.50
CA VAL A 504 -16.87 -18.38 -14.40
C VAL A 504 -16.15 -18.37 -15.75
N ALA A 505 -16.86 -18.66 -16.84
CA ALA A 505 -16.28 -18.59 -18.19
C ALA A 505 -15.73 -17.19 -18.51
N SER A 506 -16.50 -16.13 -18.22
CA SER A 506 -16.05 -14.75 -18.43
C SER A 506 -14.81 -14.39 -17.61
N ILE A 507 -14.63 -14.95 -16.41
CA ILE A 507 -13.44 -14.72 -15.59
C ILE A 507 -12.23 -15.40 -16.23
N LEU A 508 -12.39 -16.66 -16.66
CA LEU A 508 -11.33 -17.45 -17.28
C LEU A 508 -10.86 -16.85 -18.61
N GLU A 509 -11.76 -16.27 -19.42
CA GLU A 509 -11.40 -15.60 -20.68
C GLU A 509 -10.44 -14.42 -20.50
N LYS A 510 -10.43 -13.79 -19.32
CA LYS A 510 -9.53 -12.66 -19.02
C LYS A 510 -8.10 -13.10 -18.67
N VAL A 511 -7.90 -14.37 -18.33
CA VAL A 511 -6.62 -14.89 -17.83
C VAL A 511 -5.81 -15.41 -19.02
N GLU A 512 -4.81 -14.62 -19.43
CA GLU A 512 -3.89 -15.02 -20.50
C GLU A 512 -3.16 -16.32 -20.11
N GLY A 513 -3.14 -17.31 -21.02
CA GLY A 513 -2.51 -18.61 -20.77
C GLY A 513 -3.46 -19.74 -20.39
N VAL A 514 -4.75 -19.48 -20.15
CA VAL A 514 -5.81 -20.51 -20.11
C VAL A 514 -6.06 -21.01 -21.54
N LYS A 515 -5.13 -21.79 -22.09
CA LYS A 515 -5.14 -22.24 -23.49
C LYS A 515 -6.11 -23.40 -23.76
N ASN A 516 -6.62 -24.05 -22.72
CA ASN A 516 -7.51 -25.20 -22.87
C ASN A 516 -8.96 -24.80 -22.57
N LYS A 517 -9.72 -24.56 -23.65
CA LYS A 517 -11.18 -24.46 -23.64
C LYS A 517 -11.87 -25.73 -23.09
N GLU A 518 -11.13 -26.81 -22.84
CA GLU A 518 -11.60 -28.04 -22.21
C GLU A 518 -11.99 -27.88 -20.73
N TYR A 519 -11.52 -26.82 -20.05
CA TYR A 519 -11.92 -26.50 -18.66
C TYR A 519 -13.07 -25.49 -18.56
N TYR A 520 -13.53 -24.98 -19.71
CA TYR A 520 -14.76 -24.20 -19.82
C TYR A 520 -15.92 -25.19 -19.79
N PRO A 521 -17.04 -24.83 -19.15
CA PRO A 521 -17.85 -25.62 -18.22
C PRO A 521 -18.48 -26.92 -18.78
N ILE A 522 -17.68 -27.85 -19.30
CA ILE A 522 -17.95 -29.27 -19.19
C ILE A 522 -17.64 -29.61 -17.73
N PRO A 523 -18.53 -30.28 -16.99
CA PRO A 523 -18.57 -30.11 -15.56
C PRO A 523 -17.31 -30.71 -14.96
N ILE A 524 -16.45 -29.86 -14.40
CA ILE A 524 -15.40 -30.30 -13.48
C ILE A 524 -16.02 -31.21 -12.38
N ILE A 525 -17.32 -31.03 -12.10
CA ILE A 525 -18.18 -31.86 -11.25
C ILE A 525 -18.41 -33.29 -11.81
N LYS A 526 -18.39 -33.50 -13.12
CA LYS A 526 -18.57 -34.80 -13.81
C LYS A 526 -17.27 -35.57 -14.00
N LEU A 527 -16.11 -34.95 -13.83
CA LEU A 527 -14.81 -35.62 -13.88
C LEU A 527 -14.64 -36.60 -12.70
N GLY A 528 -13.80 -37.61 -12.88
CA GLY A 528 -13.34 -38.43 -11.76
C GLY A 528 -12.62 -37.57 -10.71
N LYS A 529 -12.61 -38.02 -9.46
CA LYS A 529 -12.04 -37.24 -8.34
C LYS A 529 -10.63 -36.71 -8.65
N GLN A 530 -9.75 -37.57 -9.18
CA GLN A 530 -8.34 -37.21 -9.43
C GLN A 530 -8.17 -36.25 -10.61
N GLU A 531 -8.92 -36.44 -11.69
CA GLU A 531 -8.93 -35.54 -12.85
C GLU A 531 -9.42 -34.14 -12.44
N ARG A 532 -10.45 -34.09 -11.59
CA ARG A 532 -10.96 -32.86 -10.99
C ARG A 532 -9.90 -32.15 -10.14
N ILE A 533 -9.21 -32.87 -9.26
CA ILE A 533 -8.14 -32.30 -8.43
C ILE A 533 -7.03 -31.72 -9.30
N THR A 534 -6.56 -32.48 -10.29
CA THR A 534 -5.49 -32.05 -11.22
C THR A 534 -5.88 -30.79 -11.99
N ALA A 535 -7.10 -30.76 -12.56
CA ALA A 535 -7.62 -29.62 -13.29
C ALA A 535 -7.72 -28.35 -12.42
N LEU A 536 -8.25 -28.51 -11.21
CA LEU A 536 -8.42 -27.41 -10.26
C LEU A 536 -7.07 -26.86 -9.76
N THR A 537 -6.08 -27.72 -9.52
CA THR A 537 -4.73 -27.30 -9.14
C THR A 537 -4.08 -26.47 -10.24
N ALA A 538 -4.11 -26.94 -11.49
CA ALA A 538 -3.55 -26.22 -12.63
C ALA A 538 -4.22 -24.85 -12.84
N LEU A 539 -5.56 -24.81 -12.76
CA LEU A 539 -6.33 -23.58 -12.88
C LEU A 539 -5.98 -22.57 -11.78
N LYS A 540 -5.86 -23.04 -10.53
CA LYS A 540 -5.51 -22.17 -9.40
C LYS A 540 -4.14 -21.50 -9.60
N ILE A 541 -3.14 -22.24 -10.09
CA ILE A 541 -1.80 -21.69 -10.35
C ILE A 541 -1.88 -20.54 -11.37
N GLN A 542 -2.63 -20.72 -12.45
CA GLN A 542 -2.81 -19.70 -13.49
C GLN A 542 -3.54 -18.45 -12.96
N LEU A 543 -4.61 -18.65 -12.16
CA LEU A 543 -5.35 -17.55 -11.54
C LEU A 543 -4.47 -16.75 -10.57
N ASP A 544 -3.70 -17.44 -9.73
CA ASP A 544 -2.79 -16.79 -8.78
C ASP A 544 -1.69 -16.02 -9.50
N GLU A 545 -1.03 -16.62 -10.50
CA GLU A 545 0.03 -15.97 -11.28
C GLU A 545 -0.48 -14.70 -11.99
N TYR A 546 -1.67 -14.76 -12.58
CA TYR A 546 -2.29 -13.60 -13.22
C TYR A 546 -2.55 -12.47 -12.23
N VAL A 547 -3.08 -12.79 -11.04
CA VAL A 547 -3.29 -11.81 -9.97
C VAL A 547 -1.96 -11.22 -9.49
N GLU A 548 -0.92 -12.04 -9.32
CA GLU A 548 0.42 -11.57 -8.95
C GLU A 548 1.00 -10.62 -10.00
N ASN A 549 0.79 -10.89 -11.29
CA ASN A 549 1.22 -10.00 -12.36
C ASN A 549 0.55 -8.63 -12.28
N ILE A 550 -0.78 -8.57 -12.06
CA ILE A 550 -1.48 -7.29 -11.87
C ILE A 550 -0.93 -6.54 -10.65
N TYR A 551 -0.70 -7.23 -9.53
CA TYR A 551 -0.14 -6.60 -8.35
C TYR A 551 1.27 -6.08 -8.60
N ARG A 552 2.14 -6.86 -9.22
CA ARG A 552 3.53 -6.48 -9.48
C ARG A 552 3.63 -5.30 -10.44
N ASP A 553 2.83 -5.33 -11.51
CA ASP A 553 3.03 -4.43 -12.64
C ASP A 553 2.17 -3.16 -12.54
N LYS A 554 1.04 -3.20 -11.81
CA LYS A 554 0.08 -2.07 -11.74
C LYS A 554 -0.14 -1.52 -10.32
N ILE A 555 -0.39 -2.38 -9.33
CA ILE A 555 -0.88 -1.92 -8.01
C ILE A 555 0.26 -1.63 -7.02
N SER A 556 1.18 -2.57 -6.80
CA SER A 556 2.23 -2.45 -5.78
C SER A 556 3.16 -1.26 -6.03
N PRO A 557 3.55 -0.94 -7.29
CA PRO A 557 4.31 0.28 -7.57
C PRO A 557 3.57 1.56 -7.18
N LEU A 558 2.25 1.64 -7.46
CA LEU A 558 1.41 2.78 -7.10
C LEU A 558 1.29 2.92 -5.58
N VAL A 559 0.97 1.82 -4.90
CA VAL A 559 0.91 1.75 -3.43
C VAL A 559 2.23 2.20 -2.80
N PHE A 560 3.35 1.73 -3.34
CA PHE A 560 4.67 2.10 -2.84
C PHE A 560 4.98 3.58 -3.07
N TYR A 561 4.60 4.14 -4.23
CA TYR A 561 4.72 5.57 -4.51
C TYR A 561 3.93 6.42 -3.52
N ILE A 562 2.63 6.11 -3.36
CA ILE A 562 1.73 6.86 -2.48
C ILE A 562 2.29 6.83 -1.05
N GLY A 563 2.63 5.65 -0.51
CA GLY A 563 3.15 5.56 0.86
C GLY A 563 4.57 6.12 1.04
N SER A 564 5.37 6.22 -0.03
CA SER A 564 6.73 6.80 0.04
C SER A 564 6.73 8.32 -0.07
N THR A 565 5.80 8.89 -0.85
CA THR A 565 5.79 10.32 -1.19
C THR A 565 4.71 11.10 -0.45
N GLY A 566 3.62 10.43 -0.06
CA GLY A 566 2.41 11.07 0.40
C GLY A 566 1.56 11.70 -0.69
N LEU A 567 1.82 11.40 -1.96
CA LEU A 567 1.14 12.00 -3.10
C LEU A 567 0.43 10.94 -3.93
N LEU A 568 -0.66 11.34 -4.59
CA LEU A 568 -1.08 10.64 -5.79
C LEU A 568 -0.08 10.96 -6.93
N PRO A 569 0.23 10.03 -7.84
CA PRO A 569 1.07 10.36 -8.99
C PRO A 569 0.44 11.44 -9.86
N ASP A 570 1.27 12.25 -10.52
CA ASP A 570 0.79 13.23 -11.48
C ASP A 570 -0.03 12.56 -12.58
N GLY A 571 -1.19 13.14 -12.91
CA GLY A 571 -2.18 12.55 -13.82
C GLY A 571 -3.25 11.70 -13.14
N MET A 572 -3.10 11.39 -11.85
CA MET A 572 -4.16 10.83 -11.00
C MET A 572 -4.70 11.93 -10.08
N GLU A 573 -5.65 12.71 -10.58
CA GLU A 573 -6.25 13.82 -9.85
C GLU A 573 -7.49 13.36 -9.07
N GLY A 574 -7.47 13.54 -7.76
CA GLY A 574 -8.60 13.23 -6.88
C GLY A 574 -8.58 14.12 -5.65
N LYS A 575 -9.77 14.58 -5.23
CA LYS A 575 -9.92 15.31 -3.96
C LYS A 575 -9.91 14.33 -2.80
N ALA A 576 -9.16 14.66 -1.75
CA ALA A 576 -9.18 13.93 -0.50
C ALA A 576 -10.56 14.09 0.16
N MET A 577 -11.15 12.98 0.56
CA MET A 577 -12.42 12.90 1.30
C MET A 577 -12.20 12.08 2.58
N ASN A 578 -12.92 12.41 3.64
CA ASN A 578 -13.02 11.55 4.81
C ASN A 578 -14.11 10.47 4.63
N ALA A 579 -14.18 9.51 5.56
CA ALA A 579 -15.15 8.42 5.50
C ALA A 579 -16.62 8.90 5.45
N ILE A 580 -16.95 9.98 6.16
CA ILE A 580 -18.32 10.53 6.21
C ILE A 580 -18.72 11.06 4.83
N GLN A 581 -17.88 11.92 4.24
CA GLN A 581 -18.10 12.48 2.90
C GLN A 581 -18.21 11.37 1.84
N LEU A 582 -17.37 10.34 1.95
CA LEU A 582 -17.41 9.22 1.02
C LEU A 582 -18.68 8.37 1.19
N ALA A 583 -19.12 8.13 2.43
CA ALA A 583 -20.34 7.38 2.73
C ALA A 583 -21.61 8.13 2.29
N GLU A 584 -21.62 9.46 2.38
CA GLU A 584 -22.71 10.29 1.84
C GLU A 584 -22.82 10.14 0.31
N LYS A 585 -21.67 10.08 -0.38
CA LYS A 585 -21.63 9.89 -1.84
C LYS A 585 -21.95 8.45 -2.26
N TYR A 586 -21.49 7.48 -1.47
CA TYR A 586 -21.64 6.04 -1.74
C TYR A 586 -22.15 5.28 -0.50
N PRO A 587 -23.48 5.26 -0.28
CA PRO A 587 -24.09 4.70 0.94
C PRO A 587 -23.91 3.18 1.14
N ASN A 588 -23.46 2.46 0.11
CA ASN A 588 -23.22 1.01 0.18
C ASN A 588 -21.88 0.65 0.83
N LEU A 589 -20.97 1.61 0.98
CA LEU A 589 -19.64 1.37 1.51
C LEU A 589 -19.69 1.03 3.00
N HIS A 590 -18.87 0.05 3.39
CA HIS A 590 -18.76 -0.41 4.77
C HIS A 590 -17.35 -0.19 5.30
N PHE A 591 -17.24 0.65 6.33
CA PHE A 591 -15.98 1.04 6.96
C PHE A 591 -15.74 0.21 8.23
N SER A 592 -14.49 -0.13 8.48
CA SER A 592 -13.97 -0.64 9.74
C SER A 592 -13.43 0.53 10.57
N LYS A 593 -13.16 0.31 11.86
CA LYS A 593 -12.65 1.34 12.76
C LYS A 593 -11.42 2.07 12.22
N ASP A 594 -10.47 1.33 11.65
CA ASP A 594 -9.25 1.90 11.08
C ASP A 594 -9.57 2.76 9.83
N GLU A 595 -10.55 2.34 9.02
CA GLU A 595 -10.95 3.04 7.79
C GLU A 595 -11.83 4.27 8.05
N GLU A 596 -12.57 4.33 9.17
CA GLU A 596 -13.36 5.50 9.57
C GLU A 596 -12.50 6.75 9.79
N GLU A 597 -11.24 6.55 10.21
CA GLU A 597 -10.23 7.61 10.36
C GLU A 597 -9.36 7.80 9.11
N GLY A 598 -9.69 7.09 8.02
CA GLY A 598 -8.96 7.12 6.77
C GLY A 598 -9.24 8.35 5.89
N LEU A 599 -8.39 8.51 4.88
CA LEU A 599 -8.55 9.43 3.76
C LEU A 599 -8.77 8.65 2.47
N PHE A 600 -9.65 9.17 1.62
CA PHE A 600 -10.08 8.49 0.41
C PHE A 600 -9.97 9.40 -0.80
N PHE A 601 -9.60 8.81 -1.93
CA PHE A 601 -9.50 9.49 -3.22
C PHE A 601 -10.32 8.71 -4.24
N GLU A 602 -11.26 9.39 -4.87
CA GLU A 602 -12.01 8.86 -6.00
C GLU A 602 -11.25 9.16 -7.29
N LEU A 603 -10.94 8.11 -8.04
CA LEU A 603 -10.21 8.16 -9.30
C LEU A 603 -10.98 7.32 -10.32
N GLY A 604 -11.78 7.97 -11.16
CA GLY A 604 -12.66 7.28 -12.13
C GLY A 604 -13.70 6.39 -11.42
N GLU A 605 -13.61 5.08 -11.65
CA GLU A 605 -14.47 4.07 -11.00
C GLU A 605 -13.84 3.48 -9.74
N SER A 606 -12.61 3.87 -9.43
CA SER A 606 -11.81 3.33 -8.34
C SER A 606 -11.78 4.26 -7.13
N ILE A 607 -11.61 3.66 -5.96
CA ILE A 607 -11.36 4.37 -4.70
C ILE A 607 -10.00 3.92 -4.16
N ILE A 608 -9.12 4.87 -3.87
CA ILE A 608 -7.91 4.62 -3.07
C ILE A 608 -8.21 5.05 -1.64
N GLY A 609 -8.10 4.13 -0.69
CA GLY A 609 -8.20 4.41 0.74
C GLY A 609 -6.83 4.35 1.41
N VAL A 610 -6.52 5.37 2.21
CA VAL A 610 -5.29 5.46 3.00
C VAL A 610 -5.63 5.59 4.48
N TYR A 611 -5.18 4.66 5.30
CA TYR A 611 -5.54 4.63 6.73
C TYR A 611 -4.46 4.00 7.60
N GLU A 612 -4.47 4.35 8.89
CA GLU A 612 -3.49 3.88 9.86
C GLU A 612 -3.85 2.52 10.44
N LYS A 613 -2.82 1.75 10.78
CA LYS A 613 -2.96 0.55 11.58
C LYS A 613 -1.81 0.42 12.55
N VAL A 614 -2.12 0.10 13.81
CA VAL A 614 -1.11 -0.21 14.81
C VAL A 614 -0.58 -1.63 14.57
N GLU A 615 0.73 -1.74 14.38
CA GLU A 615 1.43 -3.01 14.30
C GLU A 615 2.46 -3.17 15.42
N TYR A 616 2.70 -4.41 15.80
CA TYR A 616 3.64 -4.77 16.86
C TYR A 616 4.92 -5.35 16.28
N TYR A 617 6.06 -5.01 16.87
CA TYR A 617 7.37 -5.51 16.47
C TYR A 617 8.27 -5.79 17.66
N SER A 618 9.27 -6.66 17.47
CA SER A 618 10.23 -6.99 18.54
C SER A 618 11.41 -6.01 18.56
N ARG A 619 11.82 -5.53 19.75
CA ARG A 619 13.03 -4.70 19.90
C ARG A 619 14.29 -5.56 19.80
N LYS A 620 15.16 -5.28 18.83
CA LYS A 620 16.37 -6.07 18.54
C LYS A 620 17.28 -6.22 19.76
N GLU A 621 17.55 -5.12 20.46
CA GLU A 621 18.43 -5.05 21.65
C GLU A 621 18.03 -6.01 22.77
N LEU A 622 16.73 -6.31 22.90
CA LEU A 622 16.22 -7.16 23.97
C LEU A 622 16.05 -8.63 23.55
N VAL A 623 16.18 -8.90 22.24
CA VAL A 623 16.05 -10.24 21.64
C VAL A 623 17.40 -10.94 21.52
N GLU A 624 18.49 -10.20 21.31
CA GLU A 624 19.86 -10.73 21.19
C GLU A 624 20.60 -10.83 22.54
N ALA A 625 20.02 -10.25 23.61
CA ALA A 625 20.52 -10.35 24.98
C ALA A 625 20.12 -11.66 25.71
N LYS A 626 19.47 -12.59 25.00
CA LYS A 626 19.06 -13.94 25.45
C LYS A 626 19.47 -14.96 24.40
#